data_AF-A0A9W9JSX4-F1
#
_entry.id   AF-A0A9W9JSX4-F1
#
_cell.length_a   1.000
_cell.length_b   1.000
_cell.length_c   1.000
_cell.angle_alpha   90.00
_cell.angle_beta   90.00
_cell.angle_gamma   90.00
#
_symmetry.space_group_name_H-M   'P 1'
#
loop_
_entity.id
_entity.type
_entity.pdbx_description
1 polymer ?
#
loop_
_entity_poly.entity_id
_entity_poly.type
_entity_poly.pdbx_seq_one_letter_code
_entity_poly.pdbx_strand_id
1 'polypeptide(L)'
;MYVTDQDRFINGACEVETELEPLGLLDELQAIEREMGRKKLIDKGPRNIDLDILLYGDEKVQNERLNVPHIGIPEREFVLRPLAELIPSKPLYASQPWKLVQDYLNDLTPGEPLSSITPLTSTLAPLTPLVPDRKTSVMGILNMTPDSFSDGGRNNLESLSNTVIELVRNGASIIDVGGQSTAPGRPEVSAEEEASRVVPAIELIRSIPETRHVAISVDTYRASVAEKAIASGADIINDVSAGALDADMLPTVGRLGKTICLMHMRGNPQTMTKLTSYPDGLVPTVAAELLSRVAAAEAAGIRRWRIILDPGIGFAKTGAQNLELLRSLEELRAWPGLQGLPWLVGTSRKSFIGKVTGVEEASQRVWGTAATVAAAIQGGADVIRVHDVREMSLVTTMSDAIWRARD
;
A
#
# COMPACT_ATOMS: atom_id res chain seq x y z
N MET A 1 -25.71 4.12 25.90
CA MET A 1 -24.48 4.94 25.96
C MET A 1 -23.37 4.09 25.37
N TYR A 2 -22.54 4.62 24.47
CA TYR A 2 -21.41 3.86 23.90
C TYR A 2 -20.30 3.73 24.94
N VAL A 3 -19.58 2.60 24.95
CA VAL A 3 -18.41 2.42 25.81
C VAL A 3 -17.25 3.19 25.18
N THR A 4 -16.65 4.14 25.90
CA THR A 4 -15.52 4.95 25.40
C THR A 4 -14.16 4.43 25.88
N ASP A 5 -14.15 3.64 26.95
CA ASP A 5 -12.96 2.96 27.47
C ASP A 5 -12.82 1.57 26.83
N GLN A 6 -12.40 1.55 25.56
CA GLN A 6 -12.15 0.33 24.78
C GLN A 6 -11.12 0.59 23.68
N ASP A 7 -10.59 -0.50 23.10
CA ASP A 7 -9.72 -0.43 21.93
C ASP A 7 -10.44 0.20 20.71
N ARG A 8 -9.64 0.73 19.77
CA ARG A 8 -10.16 1.33 18.55
C ARG A 8 -10.81 0.28 17.66
N PHE A 9 -11.93 0.65 17.03
CA PHE A 9 -12.60 -0.19 16.04
C PHE A 9 -11.85 -0.22 14.71
N ILE A 10 -11.85 -1.39 14.07
CA ILE A 10 -11.57 -1.53 12.64
C ILE A 10 -12.91 -1.64 11.92
N ASN A 11 -13.14 -0.76 10.97
CA ASN A 11 -14.39 -0.69 10.21
C ASN A 11 -14.10 -0.87 8.72
N GLY A 12 -15.09 -1.39 7.99
CA GLY A 12 -15.04 -1.53 6.54
C GLY A 12 -16.44 -1.70 5.98
N ALA A 13 -16.57 -1.48 4.67
CA ALA A 13 -17.76 -1.82 3.91
C ALA A 13 -17.33 -2.74 2.76
N CYS A 14 -18.19 -3.68 2.41
CA CYS A 14 -18.04 -4.50 1.21
C CYS A 14 -19.38 -4.56 0.48
N GLU A 15 -19.29 -4.61 -0.85
CA GLU A 15 -20.41 -4.98 -1.71
C GLU A 15 -20.39 -6.49 -1.91
N VAL A 16 -21.57 -7.11 -1.85
CA VAL A 16 -21.75 -8.55 -2.05
C VAL A 16 -22.93 -8.80 -2.98
N GLU A 17 -22.82 -9.85 -3.79
CA GLU A 17 -23.92 -10.38 -4.57
C GLU A 17 -24.47 -11.64 -3.88
N THR A 18 -25.79 -11.76 -3.76
CA THR A 18 -26.42 -12.86 -3.05
C THR A 18 -27.81 -13.17 -3.61
N GLU A 19 -28.22 -14.44 -3.51
CA GLU A 19 -29.59 -14.90 -3.80
C GLU A 19 -30.47 -14.90 -2.54
N LEU A 20 -29.91 -14.58 -1.36
CA LEU A 20 -30.63 -14.57 -0.09
C LEU A 20 -31.47 -13.31 0.08
N GLU A 21 -32.76 -13.46 0.35
CA GLU A 21 -33.64 -12.37 0.80
C GLU A 21 -33.06 -11.63 2.04
N PRO A 22 -33.40 -10.35 2.29
CA PRO A 22 -32.76 -9.54 3.34
C PRO A 22 -32.71 -10.17 4.74
N LEU A 23 -33.78 -10.87 5.14
CA LEU A 23 -33.82 -11.59 6.43
C LEU A 23 -32.96 -12.86 6.43
N GLY A 24 -32.87 -13.56 5.29
CA GLY A 24 -31.98 -14.71 5.12
C GLY A 24 -30.51 -14.30 5.17
N LEU A 25 -30.17 -13.17 4.52
CA LEU A 25 -28.84 -12.57 4.63
C LEU A 25 -28.52 -12.20 6.08
N LEU A 26 -29.46 -11.58 6.81
CA LEU A 26 -29.26 -11.26 8.23
C LEU A 26 -28.99 -12.50 9.07
N ASP A 27 -29.73 -13.59 8.85
CA ASP A 27 -29.54 -14.86 9.58
C ASP A 27 -28.14 -15.46 9.30
N GLU A 28 -27.67 -15.37 8.06
CA GLU A 28 -26.34 -15.82 7.64
C GLU A 28 -25.22 -14.99 8.27
N LEU A 29 -25.34 -13.64 8.25
CA LEU A 29 -24.37 -12.76 8.90
C LEU A 29 -24.28 -13.04 10.41
N GLN A 30 -25.41 -13.27 11.07
CA GLN A 30 -25.44 -13.65 12.48
C GLN A 30 -24.83 -15.04 12.74
N ALA A 31 -24.90 -15.95 11.77
CA ALA A 31 -24.23 -17.25 11.86
C ALA A 31 -22.71 -17.08 11.81
N ILE A 32 -22.19 -16.30 10.86
CA ILE A 32 -20.76 -15.98 10.73
C ILE A 32 -20.24 -15.35 12.03
N GLU A 33 -20.95 -14.39 12.60
CA GLU A 33 -20.57 -13.78 13.86
C GLU A 33 -20.49 -14.78 15.03
N ARG A 34 -21.44 -15.72 15.11
CA ARG A 34 -21.43 -16.79 16.14
C ARG A 34 -20.24 -17.72 15.95
N GLU A 35 -19.95 -18.12 14.72
CA GLU A 35 -18.80 -18.98 14.38
C GLU A 35 -17.46 -18.30 14.72
N MET A 36 -17.36 -16.99 14.50
CA MET A 36 -16.21 -16.17 14.89
C MET A 36 -16.14 -15.85 16.39
N GLY A 37 -17.04 -16.44 17.19
CA GLY A 37 -16.99 -16.39 18.65
C GLY A 37 -17.53 -15.10 19.25
N ARG A 38 -18.55 -14.46 18.66
CA ARG A 38 -19.23 -13.29 19.23
C ARG A 38 -19.69 -13.57 20.67
N LYS A 39 -19.02 -12.92 21.64
CA LYS A 39 -19.43 -12.90 23.05
C LYS A 39 -20.03 -11.54 23.38
N LYS A 40 -21.36 -11.43 23.43
CA LYS A 40 -22.04 -10.20 23.85
C LYS A 40 -21.96 -10.05 25.38
N LEU A 41 -20.85 -9.52 25.88
CA LEU A 41 -20.63 -9.30 27.33
C LEU A 41 -21.30 -8.02 27.83
N ILE A 42 -21.31 -6.95 27.02
CA ILE A 42 -21.89 -5.64 27.32
C ILE A 42 -22.63 -5.13 26.08
N ASP A 43 -23.83 -4.57 26.25
CA ASP A 43 -24.54 -3.95 25.13
C ASP A 43 -23.77 -2.72 24.63
N LYS A 44 -23.53 -2.64 23.31
CA LYS A 44 -22.63 -1.65 22.66
C LYS A 44 -21.18 -1.61 23.20
N GLY A 45 -20.70 -2.69 23.82
CA GLY A 45 -19.29 -2.88 24.19
C GLY A 45 -18.44 -3.55 23.09
N PRO A 46 -17.16 -3.87 23.38
CA PRO A 46 -16.23 -4.47 22.43
C PRO A 46 -16.74 -5.81 21.90
N ARG A 47 -16.50 -6.09 20.61
CA ARG A 47 -16.87 -7.34 19.95
C ARG A 47 -15.75 -7.76 18.99
N ASN A 48 -15.57 -9.08 18.84
CA ASN A 48 -14.59 -9.62 17.88
C ASN A 48 -14.99 -9.36 16.42
N ILE A 49 -16.30 -9.30 16.14
CA ILE A 49 -16.87 -8.94 14.85
C ILE A 49 -18.33 -8.46 15.03
N ASP A 50 -18.77 -7.55 14.14
CA ASP A 50 -20.15 -7.06 14.01
C ASP A 50 -20.44 -6.89 12.51
N LEU A 51 -21.48 -7.53 11.99
CA LEU A 51 -21.85 -7.50 10.57
C LEU A 51 -23.26 -6.91 10.41
N ASP A 52 -23.33 -5.72 9.80
CA ASP A 52 -24.57 -4.99 9.56
C ASP A 52 -24.90 -4.92 8.05
N ILE A 53 -26.17 -5.12 7.69
CA ILE A 53 -26.67 -4.84 6.34
C ILE A 53 -26.92 -3.33 6.23
N LEU A 54 -26.05 -2.61 5.52
CA LEU A 54 -26.17 -1.17 5.32
C LEU A 54 -27.26 -0.82 4.29
N LEU A 55 -27.21 -1.47 3.13
CA LEU A 55 -28.11 -1.30 1.99
C LEU A 55 -28.41 -2.68 1.39
N TYR A 56 -29.54 -2.80 0.70
CA TYR A 56 -29.92 -3.99 -0.06
C TYR A 56 -30.58 -3.56 -1.36
N GLY A 57 -29.80 -3.52 -2.45
CA GLY A 57 -30.26 -2.93 -3.72
C GLY A 57 -30.77 -1.49 -3.54
N ASP A 58 -32.03 -1.27 -3.93
CA ASP A 58 -32.79 -0.04 -3.66
C ASP A 58 -33.98 -0.29 -2.71
N GLU A 59 -33.98 -1.42 -2.01
CA GLU A 59 -35.08 -1.83 -1.15
C GLU A 59 -35.14 -1.06 0.16
N LYS A 60 -36.37 -0.90 0.66
CA LYS A 60 -36.66 -0.41 2.00
C LYS A 60 -37.29 -1.52 2.83
N VAL A 61 -36.55 -2.03 3.80
CA VAL A 61 -37.02 -3.03 4.75
C VAL A 61 -37.21 -2.37 6.11
N GLN A 62 -38.39 -2.53 6.72
CA GLN A 62 -38.68 -2.04 8.06
C GLN A 62 -39.49 -3.07 8.83
N ASN A 63 -38.84 -3.74 9.78
CA ASN A 63 -39.49 -4.62 10.74
C ASN A 63 -38.69 -4.63 12.07
N GLU A 64 -39.15 -5.41 13.05
CA GLU A 64 -38.53 -5.47 14.39
C GLU A 64 -37.08 -6.00 14.38
N ARG A 65 -36.70 -6.77 13.35
CA ARG A 65 -35.37 -7.40 13.23
C ARG A 65 -34.41 -6.62 12.35
N LEU A 66 -34.91 -5.94 11.31
CA LEU A 66 -34.10 -5.36 10.24
C LEU A 66 -34.67 -4.02 9.75
N ASN A 67 -33.78 -3.03 9.63
CA ASN A 67 -34.05 -1.75 9.00
C ASN A 67 -33.01 -1.50 7.91
N VAL A 68 -33.45 -1.41 6.65
CA VAL A 68 -32.63 -1.10 5.47
C VAL A 68 -33.26 0.09 4.73
N PRO A 69 -32.51 1.14 4.38
CA PRO A 69 -31.13 1.43 4.76
C PRO A 69 -30.90 1.43 6.28
N HIS A 70 -29.70 1.02 6.72
CA HIS A 70 -29.37 0.96 8.14
C HIS A 70 -29.47 2.35 8.78
N ILE A 71 -30.21 2.44 9.89
CA ILE A 71 -30.57 3.72 10.54
C ILE A 71 -29.36 4.54 11.00
N GLY A 72 -28.24 3.88 11.28
CA GLY A 72 -27.03 4.51 11.77
C GLY A 72 -26.10 5.08 10.68
N ILE A 73 -26.40 4.89 9.38
CA ILE A 73 -25.54 5.41 8.30
C ILE A 73 -25.33 6.92 8.43
N PRO A 74 -26.37 7.77 8.55
CA PRO A 74 -26.19 9.23 8.51
C PRO A 74 -25.42 9.82 9.69
N GLU A 75 -25.19 9.05 10.76
CA GLU A 75 -24.58 9.52 12.01
C GLU A 75 -23.13 9.04 12.18
N ARG A 76 -22.66 8.12 11.34
CA ARG A 76 -21.41 7.38 11.58
C ARG A 76 -20.42 7.57 10.44
N GLU A 77 -19.41 8.40 10.68
CA GLU A 77 -18.32 8.62 9.73
C GLU A 77 -17.60 7.32 9.35
N PHE A 78 -17.38 6.42 10.31
CA PHE A 78 -16.73 5.12 10.07
C PHE A 78 -17.57 4.14 9.23
N VAL A 79 -18.85 4.44 8.99
CA VAL A 79 -19.72 3.74 8.04
C VAL A 79 -19.75 4.48 6.71
N LEU A 80 -19.98 5.79 6.74
CA LEU A 80 -20.11 6.62 5.53
C LEU A 80 -18.83 6.71 4.71
N ARG A 81 -17.66 6.77 5.35
CA ARG A 81 -16.37 6.87 4.66
C ARG A 81 -16.08 5.65 3.76
N PRO A 82 -16.07 4.40 4.27
CA PRO A 82 -15.90 3.24 3.38
C PRO A 82 -17.08 3.04 2.42
N LEU A 83 -18.29 3.46 2.77
CA LEU A 83 -19.44 3.39 1.86
C LEU A 83 -19.29 4.38 0.68
N ALA A 84 -18.79 5.60 0.93
CA ALA A 84 -18.53 6.60 -0.08
C ALA A 84 -17.37 6.20 -1.01
N GLU A 85 -16.43 5.37 -0.55
CA GLU A 85 -15.40 4.80 -1.42
C GLU A 85 -15.98 3.82 -2.45
N LEU A 86 -17.05 3.11 -2.12
CA LEU A 86 -17.71 2.14 -3.01
C LEU A 86 -18.74 2.80 -3.93
N ILE A 87 -19.61 3.65 -3.36
CA ILE A 87 -20.81 4.17 -4.03
C ILE A 87 -21.03 5.66 -3.71
N PRO A 88 -20.07 6.55 -4.01
CA PRO A 88 -20.13 7.96 -3.62
C PRO A 88 -21.37 8.68 -4.18
N SER A 89 -21.81 8.26 -5.37
CA SER A 89 -22.87 8.89 -6.14
C SER A 89 -24.23 8.19 -6.03
N LYS A 90 -24.40 7.22 -5.12
CA LYS A 90 -25.70 6.55 -4.91
C LYS A 90 -26.55 7.37 -3.93
N PRO A 91 -27.85 7.60 -4.20
CA PRO A 91 -28.75 8.13 -3.19
C PRO A 91 -29.07 7.07 -2.13
N LEU A 92 -29.05 7.45 -0.85
CA LEU A 92 -29.35 6.52 0.25
C LEU A 92 -30.85 6.26 0.40
N TYR A 93 -31.68 7.28 0.16
CA TYR A 93 -33.12 7.20 0.38
C TYR A 93 -33.89 7.65 -0.87
N ALA A 94 -34.87 6.85 -1.29
CA ALA A 94 -35.74 7.18 -2.42
C ALA A 94 -36.54 8.49 -2.21
N SER A 95 -36.73 8.94 -0.96
CA SER A 95 -37.35 10.22 -0.63
C SER A 95 -36.45 11.44 -0.84
N GLN A 96 -35.14 11.22 -0.99
CA GLN A 96 -34.12 12.26 -1.21
C GLN A 96 -33.17 11.83 -2.34
N PRO A 97 -33.67 11.62 -3.58
CA PRO A 97 -32.88 11.08 -4.68
C PRO A 97 -31.73 12.00 -5.12
N TRP A 98 -31.76 13.28 -4.72
CA TRP A 98 -30.70 14.26 -4.99
C TRP A 98 -29.58 14.24 -3.94
N LYS A 99 -29.75 13.55 -2.80
CA LYS A 99 -28.75 13.53 -1.72
C LYS A 99 -27.96 12.22 -1.77
N LEU A 100 -26.69 12.33 -2.13
CA LEU A 100 -25.80 11.21 -2.40
C LEU A 100 -25.05 10.78 -1.14
N VAL A 101 -24.53 9.54 -1.10
CA VAL A 101 -23.68 9.03 0.00
C VAL A 101 -22.58 10.02 0.36
N GLN A 102 -21.90 10.58 -0.64
CA GLN A 102 -20.84 11.57 -0.43
C GLN A 102 -21.34 12.85 0.27
N ASP A 103 -22.58 13.29 -0.01
CA ASP A 103 -23.15 14.49 0.62
C ASP A 103 -23.36 14.27 2.12
N TYR A 104 -23.80 13.07 2.53
CA TYR A 104 -23.91 12.75 3.96
C TYR A 104 -22.55 12.74 4.66
N LEU A 105 -21.49 12.24 3.99
CA LEU A 105 -20.14 12.29 4.54
C LEU A 105 -19.62 13.74 4.67
N ASN A 106 -19.94 14.60 3.69
CA ASN A 106 -19.55 16.01 3.71
C ASN A 106 -20.30 16.82 4.79
N ASP A 107 -21.56 16.47 5.07
CA ASP A 107 -22.39 17.12 6.10
C ASP A 107 -22.00 16.74 7.53
N LEU A 108 -21.29 15.61 7.72
CA LEU A 108 -20.89 15.15 9.03
C LEU A 108 -19.82 16.07 9.64
N THR A 109 -20.00 16.38 10.93
CA THR A 109 -18.92 16.96 11.72
C THR A 109 -17.86 15.88 11.96
N PRO A 110 -16.59 16.08 11.55
CA PRO A 110 -15.55 15.07 11.73
C PRO A 110 -15.40 14.69 13.21
N GLY A 111 -15.36 13.38 13.47
CA GLY A 111 -15.18 12.83 14.80
C GLY A 111 -13.70 12.65 15.17
N GLU A 112 -13.40 11.57 15.89
CA GLU A 112 -12.01 11.14 16.09
C GLU A 112 -11.35 10.81 14.74
N PRO A 113 -10.05 11.13 14.56
CA PRO A 113 -9.36 10.90 13.29
C PRO A 113 -9.42 9.44 12.83
N LEU A 114 -10.08 9.20 11.69
CA LEU A 114 -10.06 7.92 11.01
C LEU A 114 -8.80 7.78 10.16
N SER A 115 -8.26 6.56 10.13
CA SER A 115 -7.24 6.18 9.17
C SER A 115 -7.59 4.84 8.57
N SER A 116 -7.31 4.71 7.28
CA SER A 116 -7.17 3.40 6.65
C SER A 116 -6.03 2.62 7.32
N ILE A 117 -6.08 1.30 7.15
CA ILE A 117 -5.05 0.39 7.62
C ILE A 117 -4.56 -0.44 6.43
N THR A 118 -3.25 -0.58 6.27
CA THR A 118 -2.67 -1.48 5.26
C THR A 118 -1.74 -2.48 5.94
N PRO A 119 -2.18 -3.75 6.10
CA PRO A 119 -1.36 -4.76 6.74
C PRO A 119 -0.15 -5.11 5.87
N LEU A 120 1.04 -5.13 6.46
CA LEU A 120 2.26 -5.57 5.79
C LEU A 120 2.48 -7.06 6.05
N THR A 121 2.63 -7.44 7.31
CA THR A 121 2.74 -8.83 7.78
C THR A 121 2.08 -8.95 9.15
N SER A 122 1.86 -10.17 9.65
CA SER A 122 1.21 -10.39 10.96
C SER A 122 2.05 -9.96 12.16
N THR A 123 3.35 -9.73 11.96
CA THR A 123 4.30 -9.36 13.02
C THR A 123 4.64 -7.87 13.06
N LEU A 124 4.10 -7.07 12.14
CA LEU A 124 4.30 -5.62 12.05
C LEU A 124 2.99 -4.86 12.20
N ALA A 125 3.09 -3.65 12.75
CA ALA A 125 2.00 -2.70 12.70
C ALA A 125 1.62 -2.41 11.23
N PRO A 126 0.32 -2.27 10.91
CA PRO A 126 -0.10 -1.84 9.58
C PRO A 126 0.33 -0.39 9.31
N LEU A 127 0.41 -0.02 8.04
CA LEU A 127 0.52 1.38 7.67
C LEU A 127 -0.82 2.08 7.97
N THR A 128 -0.75 3.30 8.49
CA THR A 128 -1.90 4.11 8.91
C THR A 128 -1.79 5.55 8.38
N PRO A 129 -1.94 5.76 7.06
CA PRO A 129 -1.48 6.97 6.37
C PRO A 129 -2.13 8.29 6.81
N LEU A 130 -3.24 8.23 7.55
CA LEU A 130 -3.96 9.40 8.06
C LEU A 130 -3.75 9.63 9.57
N VAL A 131 -3.04 8.73 10.27
CA VAL A 131 -2.66 8.97 11.66
C VAL A 131 -1.55 10.04 11.71
N PRO A 132 -1.74 11.14 12.46
CA PRO A 132 -0.77 12.25 12.49
C PRO A 132 0.63 11.82 12.95
N ASP A 133 0.71 10.95 13.97
CA ASP A 133 1.96 10.48 14.57
C ASP A 133 2.44 9.11 14.09
N ARG A 134 1.98 8.69 12.90
CA ARG A 134 2.43 7.44 12.29
C ARG A 134 3.93 7.46 12.02
N LYS A 135 4.61 6.33 12.09
CA LYS A 135 6.04 6.23 11.73
C LYS A 135 6.22 5.93 10.25
N THR A 136 7.25 6.51 9.65
CA THR A 136 7.67 6.15 8.29
C THR A 136 8.40 4.82 8.33
N SER A 137 8.00 3.89 7.47
CA SER A 137 8.71 2.62 7.32
C SER A 137 9.90 2.76 6.37
N VAL A 138 11.02 2.15 6.73
CA VAL A 138 12.22 2.11 5.89
C VAL A 138 12.25 0.78 5.16
N MET A 139 12.20 0.84 3.83
CA MET A 139 12.34 -0.30 2.94
C MET A 139 13.77 -0.36 2.39
N GLY A 140 14.55 -1.33 2.88
CA GLY A 140 15.92 -1.58 2.45
C GLY A 140 15.99 -2.37 1.15
N ILE A 141 16.70 -1.85 0.16
CA ILE A 141 16.88 -2.50 -1.14
C ILE A 141 17.92 -3.62 -1.05
N LEU A 142 17.54 -4.83 -1.46
CA LEU A 142 18.43 -5.99 -1.61
C LEU A 142 18.38 -6.50 -3.05
N ASN A 143 19.34 -6.06 -3.87
CA ASN A 143 19.46 -6.53 -5.25
C ASN A 143 20.25 -7.84 -5.30
N MET A 144 19.64 -8.87 -5.88
CA MET A 144 20.30 -10.15 -6.12
C MET A 144 21.07 -10.07 -7.43
N THR A 145 22.41 -10.04 -7.33
CA THR A 145 23.29 -10.13 -8.50
C THR A 145 23.48 -11.59 -8.94
N PRO A 146 23.86 -11.87 -10.20
CA PRO A 146 24.14 -13.23 -10.66
C PRO A 146 25.07 -14.00 -9.70
N ASP A 147 26.10 -13.31 -9.20
CA ASP A 147 27.13 -13.87 -8.31
C ASP A 147 26.62 -14.18 -6.89
N SER A 148 25.42 -13.72 -6.52
CA SER A 148 24.91 -13.84 -5.14
C SER A 148 24.59 -15.28 -4.73
N PHE A 149 24.34 -16.17 -5.70
CA PHE A 149 24.02 -17.59 -5.43
C PHE A 149 24.69 -18.59 -6.39
N SER A 150 25.31 -18.14 -7.48
CA SER A 150 25.72 -19.01 -8.59
C SER A 150 26.90 -19.94 -8.35
N ASP A 151 27.56 -19.93 -7.18
CA ASP A 151 28.79 -20.72 -6.94
C ASP A 151 28.81 -21.57 -5.67
N GLY A 152 27.66 -21.91 -5.06
CA GLY A 152 27.57 -22.96 -4.01
C GLY A 152 28.46 -22.79 -2.77
N GLY A 153 29.09 -21.63 -2.59
CA GLY A 153 30.02 -21.35 -1.51
C GLY A 153 29.28 -20.85 -0.27
N ARG A 154 29.49 -21.50 0.89
CA ARG A 154 29.02 -21.03 2.21
C ARG A 154 29.26 -19.54 2.45
N ASN A 155 30.37 -18.99 1.91
CA ASN A 155 30.76 -17.60 2.06
C ASN A 155 29.76 -16.60 1.43
N ASN A 156 29.04 -16.95 0.36
CA ASN A 156 28.06 -16.03 -0.26
C ASN A 156 26.75 -15.96 0.53
N LEU A 157 26.30 -17.09 1.09
CA LEU A 157 25.12 -17.13 1.96
C LEU A 157 25.37 -16.43 3.30
N GLU A 158 26.57 -16.59 3.85
CA GLU A 158 26.98 -15.90 5.08
C GLU A 158 27.07 -14.39 4.85
N SER A 159 27.65 -13.96 3.71
CA SER A 159 27.69 -12.54 3.32
C SER A 159 26.29 -11.95 3.13
N LEU A 160 25.38 -12.69 2.48
CA LEU A 160 23.99 -12.26 2.31
C LEU A 160 23.25 -12.18 3.65
N SER A 161 23.45 -13.15 4.54
CA SER A 161 22.88 -13.14 5.89
C SER A 161 23.35 -11.93 6.68
N ASN A 162 24.65 -11.63 6.64
CA ASN A 162 25.22 -10.46 7.31
C ASN A 162 24.65 -9.16 6.74
N THR A 163 24.50 -9.06 5.42
CA THR A 163 23.87 -7.90 4.76
C THR A 163 22.44 -7.71 5.23
N VAL A 164 21.63 -8.78 5.25
CA VAL A 164 20.25 -8.76 5.73
C VAL A 164 20.17 -8.33 7.19
N ILE A 165 20.98 -8.92 8.07
CA ILE A 165 21.05 -8.56 9.49
C ILE A 165 21.44 -7.09 9.65
N GLU A 166 22.38 -6.59 8.83
CA GLU A 166 22.79 -5.20 8.84
C GLU A 166 21.65 -4.25 8.43
N LEU A 167 20.88 -4.59 7.38
CA LEU A 167 19.70 -3.81 6.99
C LEU A 167 18.71 -3.68 8.16
N VAL A 168 18.41 -4.79 8.84
CA VAL A 168 17.50 -4.81 10.00
C VAL A 168 18.07 -3.99 11.16
N ARG A 169 19.34 -4.20 11.52
CA ARG A 169 20.01 -3.44 12.59
C ARG A 169 20.04 -1.93 12.32
N ASN A 170 20.13 -1.56 11.05
CA ASN A 170 20.14 -0.17 10.61
C ASN A 170 18.73 0.44 10.48
N GLY A 171 17.66 -0.30 10.78
CA GLY A 171 16.30 0.21 10.89
C GLY A 171 15.36 -0.15 9.74
N ALA A 172 15.73 -1.05 8.83
CA ALA A 172 14.80 -1.54 7.82
C ALA A 172 13.67 -2.37 8.47
N SER A 173 12.44 -1.93 8.29
CA SER A 173 11.22 -2.68 8.66
C SER A 173 10.67 -3.49 7.48
N ILE A 174 11.13 -3.19 6.27
CA ILE A 174 10.81 -3.93 5.05
C ILE A 174 12.12 -4.20 4.30
N ILE A 175 12.32 -5.42 3.80
CA ILE A 175 13.43 -5.76 2.89
C ILE A 175 12.83 -6.04 1.52
N ASP A 176 13.29 -5.33 0.50
CA ASP A 176 12.82 -5.45 -0.87
C ASP A 176 13.82 -6.20 -1.73
N VAL A 177 13.48 -7.42 -2.11
CA VAL A 177 14.34 -8.37 -2.82
C VAL A 177 14.08 -8.26 -4.32
N GLY A 178 15.08 -7.81 -5.08
CA GLY A 178 14.99 -7.68 -6.54
C GLY A 178 15.90 -8.66 -7.27
N GLY A 179 15.34 -9.47 -8.18
CA GLY A 179 16.11 -10.41 -9.03
C GLY A 179 16.42 -9.87 -10.43
N GLN A 180 15.64 -8.88 -10.89
CA GLN A 180 15.76 -8.22 -12.18
C GLN A 180 16.00 -6.73 -11.99
N SER A 181 16.93 -6.15 -12.76
CA SER A 181 17.14 -4.70 -12.73
C SER A 181 16.08 -3.99 -13.57
N THR A 182 15.38 -3.04 -12.96
CA THR A 182 14.41 -2.15 -13.62
C THR A 182 15.05 -0.85 -14.12
N ALA A 183 16.39 -0.74 -14.05
CA ALA A 183 17.12 0.42 -14.52
C ALA A 183 17.17 0.48 -16.07
N PRO A 184 17.12 1.68 -16.68
CA PRO A 184 17.19 1.82 -18.12
C PRO A 184 18.40 1.13 -18.76
N GLY A 185 18.16 0.39 -19.85
CA GLY A 185 19.21 -0.20 -20.68
C GLY A 185 19.87 -1.47 -20.10
N ARG A 186 19.35 -2.03 -19.01
CA ARG A 186 19.80 -3.33 -18.48
C ARG A 186 19.11 -4.48 -19.22
N PRO A 187 19.83 -5.59 -19.50
CA PRO A 187 19.23 -6.76 -20.11
C PRO A 187 18.17 -7.38 -19.20
N GLU A 188 17.11 -7.92 -19.80
CA GLU A 188 16.12 -8.70 -19.08
C GLU A 188 16.59 -10.13 -18.90
N VAL A 189 16.34 -10.68 -17.72
CA VAL A 189 16.47 -12.11 -17.42
C VAL A 189 15.13 -12.80 -17.56
N SER A 190 15.15 -14.13 -17.72
CA SER A 190 13.90 -14.91 -17.77
C SER A 190 13.21 -14.93 -16.41
N ALA A 191 11.91 -15.27 -16.39
CA ALA A 191 11.17 -15.43 -15.14
C ALA A 191 11.78 -16.53 -14.24
N GLU A 192 12.32 -17.58 -14.84
CA GLU A 192 13.00 -18.67 -14.13
C GLU A 192 14.30 -18.20 -13.48
N GLU A 193 15.08 -17.38 -14.18
CA GLU A 193 16.32 -16.82 -13.65
C GLU A 193 16.05 -15.77 -12.57
N GLU A 194 15.03 -14.94 -12.73
CA GLU A 194 14.60 -14.00 -11.68
C GLU A 194 14.14 -14.76 -10.43
N ALA A 195 13.30 -15.80 -10.60
CA ALA A 195 12.84 -16.65 -9.52
C ALA A 195 13.99 -17.37 -8.80
N SER A 196 14.97 -17.89 -9.53
CA SER A 196 16.13 -18.59 -8.94
C SER A 196 17.03 -17.66 -8.12
N ARG A 197 16.96 -16.35 -8.35
CA ARG A 197 17.64 -15.34 -7.54
C ARG A 197 16.84 -14.94 -6.30
N VAL A 198 15.54 -14.68 -6.43
CA VAL A 198 14.75 -14.12 -5.31
C VAL A 198 14.28 -15.18 -4.32
N VAL A 199 13.92 -16.38 -4.77
CA VAL A 199 13.36 -17.42 -3.89
C VAL A 199 14.34 -17.83 -2.79
N PRO A 200 15.60 -18.20 -3.09
CA PRO A 200 16.56 -18.57 -2.04
C PRO A 200 16.87 -17.41 -1.08
N ALA A 201 16.85 -16.17 -1.57
CA ALA A 201 17.05 -14.99 -0.72
C ALA A 201 15.89 -14.82 0.28
N ILE A 202 14.64 -14.97 -0.17
CA ILE A 202 13.46 -14.88 0.69
C ILE A 202 13.48 -15.98 1.76
N GLU A 203 13.78 -17.22 1.36
CA GLU A 203 13.88 -18.36 2.29
C GLU A 203 14.99 -18.14 3.33
N LEU A 204 16.15 -17.64 2.89
CA LEU A 204 17.25 -17.28 3.78
C LEU A 204 16.81 -16.19 4.76
N ILE A 205 16.24 -15.08 4.28
CA ILE A 205 15.76 -13.99 5.12
C ILE A 205 14.82 -14.54 6.18
N ARG A 206 13.84 -15.39 5.82
CA ARG A 206 12.90 -16.00 6.77
C ARG A 206 13.53 -16.95 7.77
N SER A 207 14.66 -17.58 7.44
CA SER A 207 15.38 -18.47 8.35
C SER A 207 16.15 -17.71 9.46
N ILE A 208 16.42 -16.42 9.28
CA ILE A 208 17.19 -15.60 10.22
C ILE A 208 16.27 -15.10 11.35
N PRO A 209 16.57 -15.38 12.63
CA PRO A 209 15.73 -14.95 13.75
C PRO A 209 15.49 -13.44 13.84
N GLU A 210 16.51 -12.63 13.53
CA GLU A 210 16.48 -11.17 13.57
C GLU A 210 15.46 -10.56 12.61
N THR A 211 15.07 -11.27 11.54
CA THR A 211 14.16 -10.77 10.51
C THR A 211 12.69 -11.15 10.78
N ARG A 212 12.40 -11.82 11.91
CA ARG A 212 11.04 -12.29 12.26
C ARG A 212 9.99 -11.16 12.26
N HIS A 213 10.42 -9.94 12.57
CA HIS A 213 9.58 -8.75 12.64
C HIS A 213 9.81 -7.80 11.45
N VAL A 214 10.16 -8.35 10.30
CA VAL A 214 10.41 -7.59 9.06
C VAL A 214 9.52 -8.12 7.96
N ALA A 215 8.89 -7.22 7.22
CA ALA A 215 8.15 -7.59 6.02
C ALA A 215 9.14 -7.85 4.87
N ILE A 216 8.85 -8.85 4.05
CA ILE A 216 9.64 -9.13 2.84
C ILE A 216 8.82 -8.70 1.63
N SER A 217 9.37 -7.78 0.86
CA SER A 217 8.85 -7.35 -0.44
C SER A 217 9.64 -8.02 -1.55
N VAL A 218 8.98 -8.38 -2.64
CA VAL A 218 9.62 -8.84 -3.88
C VAL A 218 9.42 -7.78 -4.98
N ASP A 219 10.52 -7.25 -5.51
CA ASP A 219 10.53 -6.29 -6.64
C ASP A 219 10.45 -7.09 -7.94
N THR A 220 9.23 -7.27 -8.44
CA THR A 220 8.97 -8.01 -9.68
C THR A 220 7.69 -7.53 -10.37
N TYR A 221 7.72 -7.52 -11.70
CA TYR A 221 6.55 -7.28 -12.55
C TYR A 221 6.02 -8.59 -13.17
N ARG A 222 6.52 -9.76 -12.76
CA ARG A 222 6.12 -11.07 -13.29
C ARG A 222 5.27 -11.84 -12.29
N ALA A 223 4.05 -12.22 -12.68
CA ALA A 223 3.09 -12.91 -11.84
C ALA A 223 3.64 -14.25 -11.32
N SER A 224 4.33 -15.00 -12.17
CA SER A 224 4.92 -16.29 -11.83
C SER A 224 6.08 -16.20 -10.82
N VAL A 225 6.81 -15.08 -10.80
CA VAL A 225 7.85 -14.80 -9.80
C VAL A 225 7.20 -14.37 -8.50
N ALA A 226 6.20 -13.49 -8.56
CA ALA A 226 5.43 -13.06 -7.38
C ALA A 226 4.80 -14.24 -6.65
N GLU A 227 4.16 -15.18 -7.36
CA GLU A 227 3.58 -16.38 -6.75
C GLU A 227 4.62 -17.23 -6.02
N LYS A 228 5.76 -17.51 -6.66
CA LYS A 228 6.86 -18.28 -6.04
C LYS A 228 7.42 -17.56 -4.81
N ALA A 229 7.64 -16.25 -4.92
CA ALA A 229 8.15 -15.44 -3.82
C ALA A 229 7.22 -15.45 -2.60
N ILE A 230 5.90 -15.29 -2.81
CA ILE A 230 4.90 -15.39 -1.74
C ILE A 230 4.87 -16.80 -1.14
N ALA A 231 4.93 -17.85 -1.96
CA ALA A 231 5.00 -19.23 -1.48
C ALA A 231 6.23 -19.51 -0.61
N SER A 232 7.36 -18.86 -0.92
CA SER A 232 8.61 -18.93 -0.13
C SER A 232 8.63 -17.98 1.09
N GLY A 233 7.57 -17.19 1.29
CA GLY A 233 7.37 -16.40 2.51
C GLY A 233 7.48 -14.89 2.34
N ALA A 234 7.46 -14.34 1.12
CA ALA A 234 7.28 -12.90 0.94
C ALA A 234 5.88 -12.44 1.39
N ASP A 235 5.76 -11.15 1.73
CA ASP A 235 4.54 -10.52 2.23
C ASP A 235 3.94 -9.50 1.26
N ILE A 236 4.82 -8.82 0.49
CA ILE A 236 4.47 -7.69 -0.36
C ILE A 236 4.98 -7.96 -1.78
N ILE A 237 4.17 -7.63 -2.77
CA ILE A 237 4.58 -7.59 -4.18
C ILE A 237 4.85 -6.13 -4.54
N ASN A 238 6.05 -5.79 -4.96
CA ASN A 238 6.40 -4.45 -5.42
C ASN A 238 6.49 -4.44 -6.95
N ASP A 239 5.42 -4.00 -7.61
CA ASP A 239 5.33 -3.99 -9.06
C ASP A 239 5.46 -2.58 -9.63
N VAL A 240 6.63 -2.33 -10.23
CA VAL A 240 6.96 -1.07 -10.92
C VAL A 240 6.04 -0.74 -12.11
N SER A 241 5.32 -1.73 -12.64
CA SER A 241 4.38 -1.56 -13.74
C SER A 241 2.93 -1.46 -13.31
N ALA A 242 2.65 -1.63 -12.01
CA ALA A 242 1.31 -1.71 -11.47
C ALA A 242 0.41 -2.71 -12.20
N GLY A 243 0.95 -3.84 -12.69
CA GLY A 243 0.29 -4.89 -13.45
C GLY A 243 0.16 -4.62 -14.95
N ALA A 244 0.93 -3.67 -15.50
CA ALA A 244 0.87 -3.33 -16.92
C ALA A 244 1.82 -4.18 -17.79
N LEU A 245 2.87 -4.77 -17.21
CA LEU A 245 3.82 -5.62 -17.94
C LEU A 245 3.47 -7.12 -17.93
N ASP A 246 2.56 -7.54 -17.05
CA ASP A 246 2.07 -8.91 -16.96
C ASP A 246 0.58 -8.89 -16.61
N ALA A 247 -0.25 -9.39 -17.53
CA ALA A 247 -1.71 -9.39 -17.37
C ALA A 247 -2.18 -10.28 -16.22
N ASP A 248 -1.39 -11.29 -15.83
CA ASP A 248 -1.72 -12.22 -14.76
C ASP A 248 -1.34 -11.68 -13.37
N MET A 249 -0.63 -10.55 -13.29
CA MET A 249 -0.13 -10.02 -12.02
C MET A 249 -1.26 -9.66 -11.05
N LEU A 250 -2.21 -8.83 -11.46
CA LEU A 250 -3.28 -8.38 -10.56
C LEU A 250 -4.21 -9.53 -10.15
N PRO A 251 -4.67 -10.43 -11.05
CA PRO A 251 -5.44 -11.61 -10.66
C PRO A 251 -4.68 -12.53 -9.70
N THR A 252 -3.38 -12.73 -9.93
CA THR A 252 -2.52 -13.53 -9.04
C THR A 252 -2.48 -12.93 -7.64
N VAL A 253 -2.25 -11.63 -7.52
CA VAL A 253 -2.19 -10.92 -6.23
C VAL A 253 -3.56 -10.95 -5.53
N GLY A 254 -4.66 -10.77 -6.27
CA GLY A 254 -6.03 -10.86 -5.76
C GLY A 254 -6.30 -12.22 -5.09
N ARG A 255 -5.90 -13.32 -5.75
CA ARG A 255 -5.98 -14.68 -5.20
C ARG A 255 -5.06 -14.88 -3.99
N LEU A 256 -3.83 -14.38 -4.04
CA LEU A 256 -2.86 -14.52 -2.94
C LEU A 256 -3.26 -13.72 -1.69
N GLY A 257 -4.07 -12.66 -1.85
CA GLY A 257 -4.55 -11.84 -0.74
C GLY A 257 -3.46 -11.04 -0.01
N LYS A 258 -2.33 -10.81 -0.69
CA LYS A 258 -1.15 -10.09 -0.18
C LYS A 258 -1.18 -8.62 -0.56
N THR A 259 -0.28 -7.85 0.05
CA THR A 259 -0.17 -6.40 -0.18
C THR A 259 0.62 -6.16 -1.45
N ILE A 260 0.24 -5.14 -2.24
CA ILE A 260 0.91 -4.77 -3.49
C ILE A 260 1.25 -3.28 -3.51
N CYS A 261 2.47 -2.97 -3.97
CA CYS A 261 2.84 -1.61 -4.37
C CYS A 261 2.56 -1.44 -5.86
N LEU A 262 1.72 -0.46 -6.21
CA LEU A 262 1.42 -0.05 -7.58
C LEU A 262 2.18 1.24 -7.88
N MET A 263 3.22 1.15 -8.69
CA MET A 263 4.01 2.32 -9.09
C MET A 263 3.54 2.90 -10.42
N HIS A 264 3.54 4.23 -10.53
CA HIS A 264 3.35 4.89 -11.80
C HIS A 264 4.58 4.74 -12.70
N MET A 265 4.41 4.08 -13.85
CA MET A 265 5.38 4.03 -14.95
C MET A 265 4.64 4.06 -16.30
N ARG A 266 5.31 4.55 -17.35
CA ARG A 266 4.85 4.40 -18.75
C ARG A 266 5.85 3.60 -19.56
N GLY A 267 5.34 2.71 -20.42
CA GLY A 267 6.15 1.82 -21.25
C GLY A 267 6.85 0.73 -20.42
N ASN A 268 8.13 0.53 -20.68
CA ASN A 268 8.99 -0.47 -20.02
C ASN A 268 10.38 0.12 -19.76
N PRO A 269 11.29 -0.56 -19.03
CA PRO A 269 12.63 -0.05 -18.74
C PRO A 269 13.43 0.43 -19.97
N GLN A 270 13.16 -0.12 -21.16
CA GLN A 270 13.84 0.22 -22.41
C GLN A 270 13.23 1.45 -23.12
N THR A 271 11.95 1.77 -22.88
CA THR A 271 11.21 2.81 -23.59
C THR A 271 10.82 4.00 -22.72
N MET A 272 10.73 3.81 -21.39
CA MET A 272 10.17 4.81 -20.46
C MET A 272 10.86 6.17 -20.52
N THR A 273 12.16 6.21 -20.84
CA THR A 273 12.93 7.47 -20.93
C THR A 273 12.42 8.40 -22.04
N LYS A 274 11.69 7.87 -23.03
CA LYS A 274 11.07 8.63 -24.13
C LYS A 274 9.63 9.05 -23.85
N LEU A 275 9.00 8.51 -22.80
CA LEU A 275 7.57 8.69 -22.49
C LEU A 275 7.34 9.72 -21.39
N THR A 276 8.07 10.85 -21.47
CA THR A 276 8.14 11.90 -20.44
C THR A 276 7.22 13.11 -20.71
N SER A 277 6.28 12.99 -21.65
CA SER A 277 5.35 14.07 -22.02
C SER A 277 4.07 14.00 -21.18
N TYR A 278 3.75 15.08 -20.46
CA TYR A 278 2.57 15.20 -19.60
C TYR A 278 1.81 16.49 -19.94
N PRO A 279 1.05 16.52 -21.05
CA PRO A 279 0.45 17.75 -21.58
C PRO A 279 -0.60 18.35 -20.64
N ASP A 280 -1.33 17.51 -19.90
CA ASP A 280 -2.41 17.91 -18.98
C ASP A 280 -1.88 18.23 -17.55
N GLY A 281 -0.56 18.37 -17.41
CA GLY A 281 0.12 18.56 -16.13
C GLY A 281 0.55 17.23 -15.49
N LEU A 282 1.67 17.27 -14.76
CA LEU A 282 2.30 16.07 -14.23
C LEU A 282 1.45 15.39 -13.14
N VAL A 283 1.03 16.15 -12.12
CA VAL A 283 0.26 15.62 -10.99
C VAL A 283 -1.11 15.08 -11.43
N PRO A 284 -1.96 15.82 -12.18
CA PRO A 284 -3.25 15.31 -12.64
C PRO A 284 -3.12 14.03 -13.46
N THR A 285 -2.12 13.96 -14.34
CA THR A 285 -1.90 12.79 -15.18
C THR A 285 -1.44 11.58 -14.37
N VAL A 286 -0.47 11.76 -13.46
CA VAL A 286 0.01 10.68 -12.58
C VAL A 286 -1.12 10.15 -11.70
N ALA A 287 -1.96 11.05 -11.16
CA ALA A 287 -3.11 10.68 -10.35
C ALA A 287 -4.14 9.86 -11.15
N ALA A 288 -4.51 10.32 -12.35
CA ALA A 288 -5.47 9.63 -13.20
C ALA A 288 -4.97 8.23 -13.62
N GLU A 289 -3.69 8.11 -13.97
CA GLU A 289 -3.10 6.82 -14.34
C GLU A 289 -3.05 5.85 -13.15
N LEU A 290 -2.68 6.32 -11.96
CA LEU A 290 -2.71 5.51 -10.74
C LEU A 290 -4.13 5.09 -10.35
N LEU A 291 -5.11 6.00 -10.44
CA LEU A 291 -6.53 5.67 -10.21
C LEU A 291 -7.02 4.55 -11.12
N SER A 292 -6.64 4.58 -12.40
CA SER A 292 -6.98 3.51 -13.34
C SER A 292 -6.36 2.17 -12.91
N ARG A 293 -5.14 2.17 -12.37
CA ARG A 293 -4.50 0.95 -11.85
C ARG A 293 -5.12 0.46 -10.55
N VAL A 294 -5.54 1.36 -9.65
CA VAL A 294 -6.30 1.00 -8.45
C VAL A 294 -7.61 0.30 -8.82
N ALA A 295 -8.38 0.89 -9.75
CA ALA A 295 -9.62 0.29 -10.23
C ALA A 295 -9.40 -1.10 -10.87
N ALA A 296 -8.32 -1.26 -11.65
CA ALA A 296 -7.96 -2.55 -12.23
C ALA A 296 -7.57 -3.59 -11.16
N ALA A 297 -6.89 -3.16 -10.09
CA ALA A 297 -6.52 -4.02 -8.97
C ALA A 297 -7.75 -4.48 -8.19
N GLU A 298 -8.67 -3.56 -7.88
CA GLU A 298 -9.94 -3.85 -7.19
C GLU A 298 -10.80 -4.81 -8.03
N ALA A 299 -10.91 -4.58 -9.35
CA ALA A 299 -11.61 -5.49 -10.27
C ALA A 299 -10.98 -6.89 -10.35
N ALA A 300 -9.68 -7.02 -10.11
CA ALA A 300 -8.98 -8.30 -10.03
C ALA A 300 -9.10 -8.98 -8.64
N GLY A 301 -9.87 -8.41 -7.71
CA GLY A 301 -10.08 -8.94 -6.36
C GLY A 301 -9.05 -8.50 -5.33
N ILE A 302 -8.17 -7.55 -5.66
CA ILE A 302 -7.24 -6.96 -4.68
C ILE A 302 -8.03 -5.99 -3.80
N ARG A 303 -8.07 -6.28 -2.50
CA ARG A 303 -8.75 -5.42 -1.53
C ARG A 303 -8.05 -4.07 -1.48
N ARG A 304 -8.80 -2.97 -1.48
CA ARG A 304 -8.27 -1.59 -1.40
C ARG A 304 -7.26 -1.39 -0.26
N TRP A 305 -7.53 -1.98 0.91
CA TRP A 305 -6.64 -1.93 2.07
C TRP A 305 -5.32 -2.70 1.90
N ARG A 306 -5.09 -3.38 0.78
CA ARG A 306 -3.85 -4.09 0.41
C ARG A 306 -3.02 -3.33 -0.62
N ILE A 307 -3.40 -2.11 -0.99
CA ILE A 307 -2.72 -1.32 -2.03
C ILE A 307 -1.83 -0.25 -1.40
N ILE A 308 -0.59 -0.15 -1.87
CA ILE A 308 0.35 0.95 -1.63
C ILE A 308 0.63 1.61 -2.98
N LEU A 309 0.72 2.94 -3.04
CA LEU A 309 1.00 3.68 -4.28
C LEU A 309 2.43 4.20 -4.31
N ASP A 310 3.05 4.28 -5.50
CA ASP A 310 4.34 4.95 -5.70
C ASP A 310 4.25 5.91 -6.90
N PRO A 311 4.65 7.20 -6.77
CA PRO A 311 4.62 8.16 -7.89
C PRO A 311 5.62 7.83 -9.02
N GLY A 312 6.51 6.87 -8.80
CA GLY A 312 7.50 6.37 -9.75
C GLY A 312 8.58 7.39 -10.05
N ILE A 313 9.26 7.89 -9.01
CA ILE A 313 10.38 8.84 -9.20
C ILE A 313 11.48 8.19 -10.05
N GLY A 314 11.85 8.86 -11.14
CA GLY A 314 12.82 8.39 -12.12
C GLY A 314 12.27 7.44 -13.19
N PHE A 315 10.96 7.15 -13.18
CA PHE A 315 10.30 6.31 -14.17
C PHE A 315 9.39 7.15 -15.07
N ALA A 316 9.72 7.18 -16.36
CA ALA A 316 9.05 8.01 -17.36
C ALA A 316 8.99 9.51 -17.03
N LYS A 317 9.98 10.03 -16.30
CA LYS A 317 10.04 11.44 -15.86
C LYS A 317 11.43 12.05 -16.09
N THR A 318 11.46 13.32 -16.49
CA THR A 318 12.69 14.13 -16.55
C THR A 318 13.17 14.51 -15.16
N GLY A 319 14.40 15.04 -15.05
CA GLY A 319 14.93 15.54 -13.78
C GLY A 319 14.05 16.63 -13.15
N ALA A 320 13.56 17.58 -13.95
CA ALA A 320 12.67 18.64 -13.49
C ALA A 320 11.32 18.09 -13.00
N GLN A 321 10.74 17.12 -13.73
CA GLN A 321 9.48 16.47 -13.34
C GLN A 321 9.63 15.65 -12.04
N ASN A 322 10.78 15.00 -11.80
CA ASN A 322 11.03 14.33 -10.52
C ASN A 322 11.03 15.32 -9.35
N LEU A 323 11.61 16.51 -9.54
CA LEU A 323 11.60 17.57 -8.52
C LEU A 323 10.21 18.19 -8.34
N GLU A 324 9.42 18.30 -9.41
CA GLU A 324 8.02 18.71 -9.34
C GLU A 324 7.17 17.73 -8.53
N LEU A 325 7.26 16.42 -8.80
CA LEU A 325 6.52 15.43 -8.03
C LEU A 325 6.90 15.39 -6.55
N LEU A 326 8.18 15.59 -6.21
CA LEU A 326 8.58 15.68 -4.80
C LEU A 326 7.97 16.91 -4.11
N ARG A 327 7.86 18.05 -4.81
CA ARG A 327 7.22 19.25 -4.28
C ARG A 327 5.71 19.10 -4.14
N SER A 328 5.06 18.40 -5.07
CA SER A 328 3.61 18.22 -5.13
C SER A 328 3.14 16.85 -4.63
N LEU A 329 3.94 16.15 -3.83
CA LEU A 329 3.56 14.83 -3.33
C LEU A 329 2.31 14.89 -2.42
N GLU A 330 2.21 15.93 -1.60
CA GLU A 330 1.03 16.16 -0.75
C GLU A 330 -0.23 16.37 -1.58
N GLU A 331 -0.13 17.17 -2.65
CA GLU A 331 -1.22 17.40 -3.61
C GLU A 331 -1.64 16.09 -4.30
N LEU A 332 -0.68 15.30 -4.77
CA LEU A 332 -0.96 14.00 -5.40
C LEU A 332 -1.64 13.02 -4.43
N ARG A 333 -1.20 12.97 -3.18
CA ARG A 333 -1.80 12.12 -2.13
C ARG A 333 -3.21 12.59 -1.76
N ALA A 334 -3.45 13.90 -1.77
CA ALA A 334 -4.74 14.51 -1.51
C ALA A 334 -5.71 14.43 -2.70
N TRP A 335 -5.27 13.91 -3.85
CA TRP A 335 -6.09 13.80 -5.04
C TRP A 335 -7.36 12.93 -4.80
N PRO A 336 -8.54 13.36 -5.29
CA PRO A 336 -9.78 12.60 -5.15
C PRO A 336 -9.66 11.14 -5.56
N GLY A 337 -9.98 10.22 -4.64
CA GLY A 337 -9.92 8.77 -4.85
C GLY A 337 -8.56 8.14 -4.52
N LEU A 338 -7.51 8.92 -4.28
CA LEU A 338 -6.22 8.43 -3.79
C LEU A 338 -6.02 8.68 -2.28
N GLN A 339 -6.88 9.50 -1.66
CA GLN A 339 -6.80 9.78 -0.24
C GLN A 339 -6.94 8.50 0.58
N GLY A 340 -6.19 8.41 1.68
CA GLY A 340 -6.20 7.24 2.54
C GLY A 340 -5.43 6.03 1.99
N LEU A 341 -4.91 6.03 0.76
CA LEU A 341 -3.95 5.02 0.34
C LEU A 341 -2.54 5.38 0.85
N PRO A 342 -1.76 4.42 1.36
CA PRO A 342 -0.38 4.67 1.76
C PRO A 342 0.55 4.85 0.56
N TRP A 343 1.62 5.61 0.74
CA TRP A 343 2.56 5.95 -0.32
C TRP A 343 3.98 5.47 -0.06
N LEU A 344 4.56 4.78 -1.04
CA LEU A 344 5.97 4.43 -1.11
C LEU A 344 6.71 5.40 -2.04
N VAL A 345 7.90 5.86 -1.63
CA VAL A 345 8.73 6.73 -2.48
C VAL A 345 10.18 6.23 -2.53
N GLY A 346 10.64 5.90 -3.75
CA GLY A 346 12.02 5.48 -4.03
C GLY A 346 12.86 6.53 -4.75
N THR A 347 13.61 7.34 -4.01
CA THR A 347 14.51 8.39 -4.57
C THR A 347 15.99 8.01 -4.55
N SER A 348 16.34 6.95 -3.82
CA SER A 348 17.73 6.60 -3.49
C SER A 348 18.63 6.42 -4.70
N ARG A 349 19.75 7.16 -4.70
CA ARG A 349 20.83 7.12 -5.70
C ARG A 349 20.40 7.44 -7.14
N LYS A 350 19.20 7.98 -7.36
CA LYS A 350 18.66 8.28 -8.70
C LYS A 350 19.52 9.32 -9.44
N SER A 351 19.55 9.24 -10.77
CA SER A 351 20.43 10.04 -11.61
C SER A 351 20.15 11.55 -11.56
N PHE A 352 18.90 11.97 -11.33
CA PHE A 352 18.56 13.39 -11.22
C PHE A 352 19.25 14.05 -10.02
N ILE A 353 19.47 13.30 -8.93
CA ILE A 353 20.20 13.79 -7.75
C ILE A 353 21.63 14.17 -8.15
N GLY A 354 22.34 13.24 -8.82
CA GLY A 354 23.72 13.49 -9.25
C GLY A 354 23.84 14.68 -10.22
N LYS A 355 22.85 14.87 -11.10
CA LYS A 355 22.80 16.03 -12.00
C LYS A 355 22.64 17.36 -11.26
N VAL A 356 21.86 17.38 -10.18
CA VAL A 356 21.61 18.60 -9.38
C VAL A 356 22.79 18.89 -8.45
N THR A 357 23.36 17.88 -7.81
CA THR A 357 24.42 18.05 -6.81
C THR A 357 25.84 18.03 -7.39
N GLY A 358 26.01 17.61 -8.64
CA GLY A 358 27.33 17.36 -9.24
C GLY A 358 27.98 16.04 -8.79
N VAL A 359 27.29 15.20 -8.02
CA VAL A 359 27.83 13.91 -7.54
C VAL A 359 27.56 12.80 -8.57
N GLU A 360 28.59 12.48 -9.36
CA GLU A 360 28.49 11.52 -10.46
C GLU A 360 28.29 10.08 -9.97
N GLU A 361 29.05 9.64 -8.97
CA GLU A 361 28.98 8.26 -8.48
C GLU A 361 27.70 8.01 -7.68
N ALA A 362 26.90 7.02 -8.10
CA ALA A 362 25.59 6.75 -7.51
C ALA A 362 25.65 6.42 -6.00
N SER A 363 26.67 5.68 -5.58
CA SER A 363 26.95 5.32 -4.17
C SER A 363 27.24 6.52 -3.28
N GLN A 364 27.74 7.62 -3.83
CA GLN A 364 28.13 8.82 -3.08
C GLN A 364 26.98 9.84 -2.96
N ARG A 365 25.81 9.57 -3.55
CA ARG A 365 24.65 10.49 -3.56
C ARG A 365 23.85 10.50 -2.25
N VAL A 366 24.44 10.10 -1.14
CA VAL A 366 23.74 9.92 0.15
C VAL A 366 23.08 11.21 0.64
N TRP A 367 23.77 12.36 0.58
CA TRP A 367 23.24 13.64 1.05
C TRP A 367 22.13 14.21 0.17
N GLY A 368 22.25 14.02 -1.15
CA GLY A 368 21.17 14.36 -2.07
C GLY A 368 19.95 13.45 -1.86
N THR A 369 20.19 12.17 -1.55
CA THR A 369 19.12 11.22 -1.18
C THR A 369 18.45 11.62 0.13
N ALA A 370 19.22 12.05 1.15
CA ALA A 370 18.69 12.54 2.42
C ALA A 370 17.70 13.70 2.21
N ALA A 371 18.07 14.67 1.36
CA ALA A 371 17.20 15.80 1.04
C ALA A 371 15.89 15.33 0.37
N THR A 372 15.95 14.38 -0.55
CA THR A 372 14.76 13.87 -1.24
C THR A 372 13.90 12.98 -0.34
N VAL A 373 14.50 12.25 0.60
CA VAL A 373 13.78 11.44 1.61
C VAL A 373 13.03 12.35 2.58
N ALA A 374 13.69 13.39 3.10
CA ALA A 374 13.03 14.36 3.98
C ALA A 374 11.84 15.05 3.28
N ALA A 375 12.02 15.47 2.01
CA ALA A 375 10.93 16.05 1.21
C ALA A 375 9.78 15.05 0.97
N ALA A 376 10.08 13.77 0.72
CA ALA A 376 9.05 12.74 0.56
C ALA A 376 8.25 12.51 1.85
N ILE A 377 8.92 12.48 3.02
CA ILE A 377 8.26 12.32 4.32
C ILE A 377 7.38 13.53 4.63
N GLN A 378 7.87 14.75 4.37
CA GLN A 378 7.08 15.98 4.46
C GLN A 378 5.83 15.90 3.57
N GLY A 379 5.97 15.42 2.32
CA GLY A 379 4.84 15.21 1.41
C GLY A 379 3.89 14.07 1.82
N GLY A 380 4.22 13.33 2.88
CA GLY A 380 3.36 12.33 3.49
C GLY A 380 3.67 10.87 3.12
N ALA A 381 4.83 10.56 2.52
CA ALA A 381 5.23 9.19 2.17
C ALA A 381 5.30 8.27 3.40
N ASP A 382 4.58 7.15 3.39
CA ASP A 382 4.53 6.19 4.49
C ASP A 382 5.68 5.18 4.47
N VAL A 383 6.26 4.95 3.29
CA VAL A 383 7.41 4.07 3.08
C VAL A 383 8.46 4.78 2.25
N ILE A 384 9.73 4.74 2.68
CA ILE A 384 10.87 5.21 1.89
C ILE A 384 11.74 4.03 1.46
N ARG A 385 12.00 3.92 0.15
CA ARG A 385 12.79 2.81 -0.44
C ARG A 385 14.22 3.25 -0.73
N VAL A 386 15.20 2.65 -0.03
CA VAL A 386 16.58 3.17 0.08
C VAL A 386 17.66 2.09 0.06
N HIS A 387 18.84 2.44 -0.46
CA HIS A 387 20.05 1.60 -0.37
C HIS A 387 20.79 1.81 0.96
N ASP A 388 21.02 3.08 1.32
CA ASP A 388 21.81 3.50 2.49
C ASP A 388 20.92 3.54 3.75
N VAL A 389 20.51 2.37 4.24
CA VAL A 389 19.49 2.24 5.30
C VAL A 389 19.89 2.97 6.58
N ARG A 390 21.14 2.86 7.02
CA ARG A 390 21.59 3.48 8.28
C ARG A 390 21.38 4.99 8.28
N GLU A 391 21.87 5.64 7.24
CA GLU A 391 21.79 7.09 7.07
C GLU A 391 20.34 7.53 6.89
N MET A 392 19.59 6.81 6.05
CA MET A 392 18.21 7.18 5.75
C MET A 392 17.26 6.91 6.91
N SER A 393 17.53 5.94 7.79
CA SER A 393 16.79 5.75 9.05
C SER A 393 16.95 6.94 10.00
N LEU A 394 18.15 7.54 10.08
CA LEU A 394 18.38 8.75 10.88
C LEU A 394 17.63 9.96 10.29
N VAL A 395 17.71 10.13 8.97
CA VAL A 395 16.94 11.18 8.26
C VAL A 395 15.44 10.97 8.48
N THR A 396 14.97 9.73 8.40
CA THR A 396 13.56 9.36 8.61
C THR A 396 13.12 9.69 10.02
N THR A 397 13.91 9.31 11.03
CA THR A 397 13.61 9.60 12.44
C THR A 397 13.50 11.10 12.69
N MET A 398 14.44 11.89 12.15
CA MET A 398 14.39 13.34 12.29
C MET A 398 13.23 13.96 11.52
N SER A 399 12.91 13.44 10.32
CA SER A 399 11.80 13.91 9.51
C SER A 399 10.45 13.64 10.19
N ASP A 400 10.26 12.43 10.74
CA ASP A 400 9.08 12.09 11.53
C ASP A 400 8.95 13.01 12.75
N ALA A 401 10.05 13.33 13.44
CA ALA A 401 10.03 14.28 14.56
C ALA A 401 9.62 15.71 14.16
N ILE A 402 9.87 16.13 12.92
CA ILE A 402 9.47 17.45 12.41
C ILE A 402 8.00 17.46 11.98
N TRP A 403 7.56 16.43 11.24
CA TRP A 403 6.28 16.45 10.52
C TRP A 403 5.21 15.49 11.05
N ARG A 404 5.53 14.63 12.03
CA ARG A 404 4.64 13.59 12.55
C ARG A 404 4.55 13.60 14.08
N ALA A 405 4.55 14.79 14.67
CA ALA A 405 4.29 14.95 16.08
C ALA A 405 2.78 14.96 16.37
N ARG A 406 2.38 14.47 17.56
CA ARG A 406 1.11 14.90 18.17
C ARG A 406 1.38 16.25 18.83
N ASP A 407 0.53 17.23 18.54
CA ASP A 407 0.47 18.47 19.32
C ASP A 407 0.08 18.17 20.78
#